data_AF-A0A8J7UCN4-F1
#
_entry.id   AF-A0A8J7UCN4-F1
#
_cell.length_a   1.000
_cell.length_b   1.000
_cell.length_c   1.000
_cell.angle_alpha   90.00
_cell.angle_beta   90.00
_cell.angle_gamma   90.00
#
_symmetry.space_group_name_H-M   'P 1'
#
loop_
_entity.id
_entity.type
_entity.pdbx_description
1 polymer ?
#
loop_
_entity_poly.entity_id
_entity_poly.type
_entity_poly.pdbx_seq_one_letter_code
_entity_poly.pdbx_strand_id
1 'polypeptide(L)'
;MTIEEIKALIASDESRTLELKKTTGELKDGTHAACAFLNTEGSWLIFGVAPKSLKIVGQQVTDDTKRELAQALAGLEPAYDIPPIYVDVPEYPGNKVIAFHFDGWEWGKKPYTFRGRPYYKIESTTKIMPRDMYDERIRLYHLQTPGEVPLNHRSTTDRASERTAQPPLNYQSTTGRVRPKYDPSTTQVRPKYDPSFPTYYFDG
;
A
#
# COMPACT_ATOMS: atom_id res chain seq x y z
N MET A 1 4.33 -23.68 -3.34
CA MET A 1 5.71 -23.21 -3.51
C MET A 1 6.68 -24.36 -3.33
N THR A 2 7.23 -24.88 -4.42
CA THR A 2 8.33 -25.85 -4.48
C THR A 2 9.64 -25.16 -4.85
N ILE A 3 10.76 -25.91 -4.85
CA ILE A 3 12.07 -25.37 -5.24
C ILE A 3 12.10 -25.03 -6.74
N GLU A 4 11.40 -25.79 -7.59
CA GLU A 4 11.24 -25.53 -9.02
C GLU A 4 10.40 -24.27 -9.26
N GLU A 5 9.32 -24.07 -8.49
CA GLU A 5 8.51 -22.85 -8.54
C GLU A 5 9.33 -21.63 -8.12
N ILE A 6 10.19 -21.74 -7.09
CA ILE A 6 11.14 -20.66 -6.72
C ILE A 6 12.11 -20.39 -7.87
N LYS A 7 12.71 -21.42 -8.47
CA LYS A 7 13.65 -21.26 -9.60
C LYS A 7 13.00 -20.52 -10.77
N ALA A 8 11.75 -20.85 -11.10
CA ALA A 8 11.00 -20.17 -12.14
C ALA A 8 10.68 -18.71 -11.76
N LEU A 9 10.28 -18.47 -10.51
CA LEU A 9 9.95 -17.14 -10.01
C LEU A 9 11.15 -16.19 -10.04
N ILE A 10 12.33 -16.62 -9.58
CA ILE A 10 13.53 -15.77 -9.50
C ILE A 10 14.23 -15.58 -10.85
N ALA A 11 13.89 -16.37 -11.88
CA ALA A 11 14.49 -16.25 -13.21
C ALA A 11 14.23 -14.88 -13.87
N SER A 12 13.22 -14.14 -13.38
CA SER A 12 12.85 -12.80 -13.86
C SER A 12 13.61 -11.66 -13.16
N ASP A 13 14.59 -11.99 -12.28
CA ASP A 13 15.31 -11.07 -11.38
C ASP A 13 14.38 -10.28 -10.42
N GLU A 14 14.97 -9.47 -9.52
CA GLU A 14 14.20 -8.59 -8.63
C GLU A 14 13.36 -7.59 -9.43
N SER A 15 12.08 -7.58 -9.11
CA SER A 15 11.11 -6.71 -9.75
C SER A 15 10.28 -5.98 -8.69
N ARG A 16 9.32 -5.17 -9.16
CA ARG A 16 8.28 -4.60 -8.28
C ARG A 16 7.52 -5.67 -7.50
N THR A 17 7.56 -6.91 -7.97
CA THR A 17 6.84 -8.06 -7.45
C THR A 17 7.77 -9.17 -6.98
N LEU A 18 9.02 -8.89 -6.57
CA LEU A 18 9.87 -9.90 -5.94
C LEU A 18 10.95 -9.22 -5.08
N GLU A 19 11.11 -9.67 -3.85
CA GLU A 19 12.21 -9.24 -2.97
C GLU A 19 13.03 -10.47 -2.55
N LEU A 20 14.33 -10.44 -2.84
CA LEU A 20 15.24 -11.52 -2.47
C LEU A 20 16.17 -11.06 -1.35
N LYS A 21 16.37 -11.95 -0.38
CA LYS A 21 17.35 -11.78 0.69
C LYS A 21 18.16 -13.05 0.82
N LYS A 22 19.45 -12.90 1.12
CA LYS A 22 20.31 -14.07 1.27
C LYS A 22 19.98 -14.83 2.54
N THR A 23 19.74 -14.11 3.65
CA THR A 23 19.39 -14.72 4.95
C THR A 23 18.46 -13.81 5.76
N THR A 24 17.87 -14.35 6.83
CA THR A 24 17.11 -13.59 7.84
C THR A 24 17.96 -12.60 8.63
N GLY A 25 19.28 -12.54 8.42
CA GLY A 25 20.10 -11.42 8.91
C GLY A 25 19.67 -10.07 8.32
N GLU A 26 18.94 -10.10 7.20
CA GLU A 26 18.40 -8.92 6.52
C GLU A 26 16.91 -8.69 6.84
N LEU A 27 16.38 -9.32 7.89
CA LEU A 27 14.95 -9.35 8.18
C LEU A 27 14.34 -7.95 8.37
N LYS A 28 15.08 -7.01 8.96
CA LYS A 28 14.62 -5.62 9.10
C LYS A 28 14.30 -4.99 7.73
N ASP A 29 15.17 -5.20 6.76
CA ASP A 29 14.98 -4.69 5.41
C ASP A 29 13.88 -5.48 4.69
N GLY A 30 13.86 -6.81 4.85
CA GLY A 30 12.78 -7.67 4.37
C GLY A 30 11.39 -7.24 4.88
N THR A 31 11.27 -6.82 6.14
CA THR A 31 9.99 -6.32 6.68
C THR A 31 9.58 -4.93 6.17
N HIS A 32 10.55 -4.10 5.76
CA HIS A 32 10.19 -2.88 5.03
C HIS A 32 9.59 -3.21 3.67
N ALA A 33 10.19 -4.17 2.96
CA ALA A 33 9.65 -4.67 1.70
C ALA A 33 8.27 -5.33 1.89
N ALA A 34 8.07 -6.12 2.94
CA ALA A 34 6.76 -6.68 3.30
C ALA A 34 5.68 -5.60 3.48
N CYS A 35 5.98 -4.54 4.25
CA CYS A 35 5.07 -3.40 4.39
C CYS A 35 4.82 -2.69 3.06
N ALA A 36 5.84 -2.56 2.21
CA ALA A 36 5.71 -1.99 0.88
C ALA A 36 4.82 -2.83 -0.04
N PHE A 37 4.94 -4.16 -0.02
CA PHE A 37 4.10 -5.08 -0.79
C PHE A 37 2.63 -4.92 -0.41
N LEU A 38 2.33 -4.93 0.89
CA LEU A 38 0.98 -4.74 1.44
C LEU A 38 0.37 -3.36 1.12
N ASN A 39 1.19 -2.40 0.67
CA ASN A 39 0.76 -1.06 0.26
C ASN A 39 0.81 -0.85 -1.27
N THR A 40 1.14 -1.87 -2.05
CA THR A 40 1.25 -1.80 -3.50
C THR A 40 0.53 -2.98 -4.15
N GLU A 41 1.16 -3.71 -5.06
CA GLU A 41 0.55 -4.82 -5.80
C GLU A 41 0.68 -6.17 -5.09
N GLY A 42 1.33 -6.20 -3.92
CA GLY A 42 1.69 -7.44 -3.24
C GLY A 42 2.98 -8.03 -3.80
N SER A 43 3.29 -9.24 -3.34
CA SER A 43 4.11 -10.28 -3.99
C SER A 43 5.00 -11.04 -2.98
N TRP A 44 6.08 -11.65 -3.48
CA TRP A 44 6.96 -12.57 -2.76
C TRP A 44 8.14 -11.86 -2.11
N LEU A 45 8.34 -12.18 -0.83
CA LEU A 45 9.60 -11.99 -0.11
C LEU A 45 10.23 -13.37 0.13
N ILE A 46 11.47 -13.56 -0.34
CA ILE A 46 12.15 -14.86 -0.27
C ILE A 46 13.53 -14.69 0.38
N PHE A 47 13.74 -15.39 1.49
CA PHE A 47 15.03 -15.55 2.14
C PHE A 47 15.72 -16.85 1.70
N GLY A 48 17.04 -16.84 1.60
CA GLY A 48 17.84 -18.00 1.18
C GLY A 48 18.28 -17.94 -0.28
N VAL A 49 18.12 -16.78 -0.94
CA VAL A 49 18.55 -16.56 -2.34
C VAL A 49 19.51 -15.38 -2.37
N ALA A 50 20.71 -15.56 -2.91
CA ALA A 50 21.67 -14.47 -3.05
C ALA A 50 21.21 -13.53 -4.19
N PRO A 51 20.84 -12.26 -3.92
CA PRO A 51 20.14 -11.42 -4.91
C PRO A 51 20.91 -11.25 -6.23
N LYS A 52 22.22 -10.95 -6.15
CA LYS A 52 23.03 -10.68 -7.35
C LYS A 52 23.28 -11.90 -8.25
N SER A 53 23.35 -13.09 -7.67
CA SER A 53 23.69 -14.31 -8.41
C SER A 53 22.49 -15.23 -8.60
N LEU A 54 21.33 -14.87 -8.04
CA LEU A 54 20.11 -15.68 -7.94
C LEU A 54 20.36 -17.10 -7.41
N LYS A 55 21.44 -17.28 -6.65
CA LYS A 55 21.85 -18.60 -6.17
C LYS A 55 21.01 -18.96 -4.95
N ILE A 56 20.27 -20.06 -5.05
CA ILE A 56 19.48 -20.59 -3.95
C ILE A 56 20.40 -21.38 -3.03
N VAL A 57 20.66 -20.85 -1.83
CA VAL A 57 21.53 -21.46 -0.82
C VAL A 57 20.75 -21.90 0.42
N GLY A 58 19.58 -21.30 0.64
CA GLY A 58 18.79 -21.46 1.85
C GLY A 58 19.53 -20.99 3.11
N GLN A 59 18.92 -21.29 4.24
CA GLN A 59 19.53 -21.17 5.56
C GLN A 59 18.99 -22.23 6.51
N GLN A 60 19.67 -22.45 7.63
CA GLN A 60 19.09 -23.22 8.73
C GLN A 60 17.90 -22.45 9.32
N VAL A 61 16.82 -23.18 9.62
CA VAL A 61 15.62 -22.62 10.26
C VAL A 61 15.49 -23.23 11.64
N THR A 62 15.97 -22.51 12.65
CA THR A 62 15.89 -22.90 14.05
C THR A 62 14.66 -22.29 14.71
N ASP A 63 14.39 -22.64 15.97
CA ASP A 63 13.32 -21.98 16.73
C ASP A 63 13.61 -20.50 16.98
N ASP A 64 14.88 -20.10 17.09
CA ASP A 64 15.27 -18.70 17.14
C ASP A 64 14.92 -17.97 15.84
N THR A 65 15.17 -18.60 14.67
CA THR A 65 14.76 -18.03 13.37
C THR A 65 13.25 -17.79 13.31
N LYS A 66 12.44 -18.77 13.76
CA LYS A 66 10.98 -18.64 13.78
C LYS A 66 10.52 -17.52 14.71
N ARG A 67 11.15 -17.40 15.90
CA ARG A 67 10.85 -16.35 16.87
C ARG A 67 11.19 -14.97 16.32
N GLU A 68 12.34 -14.81 15.67
CA GLU A 68 12.75 -13.56 15.03
C GLU A 68 11.78 -13.15 13.91
N LEU A 69 11.37 -14.09 13.06
CA LEU A 69 10.37 -13.85 12.01
C LEU A 69 9.04 -13.36 12.62
N ALA A 70 8.52 -14.04 13.64
CA ALA A 70 7.28 -13.65 14.31
C ALA A 70 7.39 -12.25 14.93
N GLN A 71 8.49 -11.94 15.61
CA GLN A 71 8.73 -10.63 16.22
C GLN A 71 8.85 -9.51 15.19
N ALA A 72 9.46 -9.79 14.04
CA ALA A 72 9.57 -8.81 12.97
C ALA A 72 8.20 -8.56 12.31
N LEU A 73 7.46 -9.60 11.96
CA LEU A 73 6.13 -9.46 11.35
C LEU A 73 5.09 -8.82 12.28
N ALA A 74 5.21 -9.02 13.59
CA ALA A 74 4.36 -8.35 14.59
C ALA A 74 4.48 -6.81 14.57
N GLY A 75 5.50 -6.26 13.91
CA GLY A 75 5.61 -4.82 13.69
C GLY A 75 4.70 -4.27 12.59
N LEU A 76 4.00 -5.11 11.82
CA LEU A 76 3.05 -4.70 10.80
C LEU A 76 1.70 -4.31 11.41
N GLU A 77 1.18 -3.15 11.00
CA GLU A 77 -0.13 -2.66 11.41
C GLU A 77 -0.93 -2.15 10.20
N PRO A 78 -2.20 -2.55 9.99
CA PRO A 78 -2.93 -3.57 10.75
C PRO A 78 -2.22 -4.93 10.81
N ALA A 79 -2.52 -5.72 11.84
CA ALA A 79 -1.97 -7.06 11.94
C ALA A 79 -2.33 -7.86 10.69
N TYR A 80 -1.33 -8.51 10.10
CA TYR A 80 -1.48 -9.32 8.90
C TYR A 80 -0.94 -10.71 9.20
N ASP A 81 -1.84 -11.69 9.28
CA ASP A 81 -1.48 -13.08 9.56
C ASP A 81 -0.97 -13.73 8.27
N ILE A 82 0.33 -13.99 8.21
CA ILE A 82 0.98 -14.60 7.06
C ILE A 82 1.89 -15.75 7.49
N PRO A 83 1.55 -17.00 7.14
CA PRO A 83 2.39 -18.14 7.48
C PRO A 83 3.64 -18.19 6.58
N PRO A 84 4.84 -18.43 7.13
CA PRO A 84 6.04 -18.69 6.34
C PRO A 84 5.92 -20.03 5.61
N ILE A 85 6.33 -20.05 4.33
CA ILE A 85 6.52 -21.27 3.56
C ILE A 85 7.99 -21.66 3.62
N TYR A 86 8.28 -22.84 4.17
CA TYR A 86 9.63 -23.39 4.24
C TYR A 86 9.83 -24.43 3.13
N VAL A 87 10.83 -24.22 2.28
CA VAL A 87 11.14 -25.11 1.16
C VAL A 87 12.56 -25.65 1.29
N ASP A 88 12.72 -26.97 1.31
CA ASP A 88 14.03 -27.61 1.35
C ASP A 88 14.89 -27.26 0.14
N VAL A 89 16.20 -27.13 0.35
CA VAL A 89 17.18 -26.88 -0.72
C VAL A 89 18.01 -28.15 -0.93
N PRO A 90 17.72 -28.96 -1.97
CA PRO A 90 18.37 -30.27 -2.15
C PRO A 90 19.90 -30.20 -2.25
N GLU A 91 20.44 -29.12 -2.84
CA GLU A 91 21.88 -28.88 -2.97
C GLU A 91 22.56 -28.53 -1.64
N TYR A 92 21.78 -28.16 -0.62
CA TYR A 92 22.25 -27.73 0.71
C TYR A 92 21.42 -28.43 1.80
N PRO A 93 21.68 -29.71 2.11
CA PRO A 93 20.90 -30.47 3.08
C PRO A 93 20.73 -29.77 4.43
N GLY A 94 19.50 -29.74 4.94
CA GLY A 94 19.12 -29.07 6.18
C GLY A 94 18.84 -27.56 6.02
N ASN A 95 19.30 -26.93 4.93
CA ASN A 95 18.92 -25.56 4.63
C ASN A 95 17.54 -25.50 3.96
N LYS A 96 16.82 -24.44 4.28
CA LYS A 96 15.52 -24.13 3.69
C LYS A 96 15.51 -22.69 3.17
N VAL A 97 14.77 -22.49 2.09
CA VAL A 97 14.26 -21.18 1.68
C VAL A 97 13.05 -20.85 2.56
N ILE A 98 12.91 -19.57 2.92
CA ILE A 98 11.75 -19.07 3.67
C ILE A 98 11.05 -18.07 2.76
N ALA A 99 9.78 -18.28 2.48
CA ALA A 99 9.02 -17.40 1.60
C ALA A 99 7.71 -16.94 2.21
N PHE A 100 7.33 -15.72 1.85
CA PHE A 100 6.09 -15.08 2.23
C PHE A 100 5.44 -14.51 0.97
N HIS A 101 4.14 -14.76 0.79
CA HIS A 101 3.34 -14.12 -0.25
C HIS A 101 2.39 -13.09 0.37
N PHE A 102 2.58 -11.83 0.02
CA PHE A 102 1.73 -10.74 0.48
C PHE A 102 0.72 -10.36 -0.60
N ASP A 103 -0.53 -10.20 -0.22
CA ASP A 103 -1.54 -9.65 -1.11
C ASP A 103 -1.33 -8.14 -1.31
N GLY A 104 -1.76 -7.65 -2.46
CA GLY A 104 -1.72 -6.22 -2.78
C GLY A 104 -2.70 -5.41 -1.97
N TRP A 105 -2.44 -4.10 -1.91
CA TRP A 105 -3.32 -3.15 -1.26
C TRP A 105 -4.59 -2.97 -2.08
N GLU A 106 -5.73 -3.28 -1.46
CA GLU A 106 -7.04 -2.99 -2.04
C GLU A 106 -7.41 -1.52 -1.80
N TRP A 107 -7.92 -0.87 -2.86
CA TRP A 107 -8.37 0.52 -2.77
C TRP A 107 -9.41 0.68 -1.67
N GLY A 108 -9.16 1.60 -0.74
CA GLY A 108 -10.05 1.86 0.38
C GLY A 108 -9.78 1.08 1.66
N LYS A 109 -8.86 0.11 1.66
CA LYS A 109 -8.39 -0.51 2.91
C LYS A 109 -7.45 0.44 3.65
N LYS A 110 -7.36 0.28 4.98
CA LYS A 110 -6.39 1.00 5.79
C LYS A 110 -4.97 0.69 5.28
N PRO A 111 -4.14 1.70 4.97
CA PRO A 111 -2.75 1.46 4.56
C PRO A 111 -1.95 0.84 5.70
N TYR A 112 -1.01 -0.03 5.34
CA TYR A 112 -0.15 -0.72 6.27
C TYR A 112 1.02 0.17 6.71
N THR A 113 1.49 -0.06 7.93
CA THR A 113 2.72 0.52 8.46
C THR A 113 3.58 -0.57 9.08
N PHE A 114 4.88 -0.35 9.09
CA PHE A 114 5.80 -1.13 9.90
C PHE A 114 6.34 -0.22 11.01
N ARG A 115 5.99 -0.53 12.26
CA ARG A 115 6.33 0.28 13.44
C ARG A 115 5.98 1.76 13.24
N GLY A 116 4.76 2.01 12.76
CA GLY A 116 4.22 3.36 12.52
C GLY A 116 4.74 4.06 11.27
N ARG A 117 5.59 3.42 10.45
CA ARG A 117 6.09 4.00 9.19
C ARG A 117 5.45 3.30 7.98
N PRO A 118 4.76 4.03 7.10
CA PRO A 118 4.24 3.45 5.86
C PRO A 118 5.35 3.32 4.82
N TYR A 119 5.43 2.17 4.16
CA TYR A 119 6.34 1.92 3.04
C TYR A 119 5.56 1.58 1.77
N TYR A 120 6.15 1.81 0.60
CA TYR A 120 5.61 1.43 -0.70
C TYR A 120 6.74 1.14 -1.68
N LYS A 121 6.46 0.37 -2.73
CA LYS A 121 7.42 0.08 -3.81
C LYS A 121 7.28 1.05 -4.99
N ILE A 122 8.42 1.49 -5.51
CA ILE A 122 8.57 2.06 -6.85
C ILE A 122 9.60 1.19 -7.57
N GLU A 123 9.19 0.53 -8.65
CA GLU A 123 9.98 -0.55 -9.27
C GLU A 123 10.45 -1.54 -8.19
N SER A 124 11.70 -1.98 -8.23
CA SER A 124 12.30 -2.84 -7.21
C SER A 124 12.56 -2.13 -5.86
N THR A 125 12.48 -0.80 -5.79
CA THR A 125 12.93 -0.02 -4.62
C THR A 125 11.82 0.18 -3.59
N THR A 126 12.12 -0.18 -2.34
CA THR A 126 11.29 0.15 -1.17
C THR A 126 11.55 1.58 -0.70
N LYS A 127 10.50 2.39 -0.57
CA LYS A 127 10.56 3.76 -0.05
C LYS A 127 9.55 3.99 1.07
N ILE A 128 9.81 4.98 1.91
CA ILE A 128 8.79 5.50 2.83
C ILE A 128 7.69 6.16 1.99
N MET A 129 6.44 5.83 2.27
CA MET A 129 5.28 6.44 1.61
C MET A 129 5.22 7.94 1.94
N PRO A 130 5.09 8.82 0.94
CA PRO A 130 4.91 10.25 1.18
C PRO A 130 3.69 10.51 2.07
N ARG A 131 3.79 11.52 2.95
CA ARG A 131 2.73 11.87 3.90
C ARG A 131 1.39 12.11 3.20
N ASP A 132 1.37 12.93 2.15
CA ASP A 132 0.15 13.26 1.42
C ASP A 132 -0.53 12.01 0.82
N MET A 133 0.26 11.04 0.34
CA MET A 133 -0.25 9.77 -0.16
C MET A 133 -0.86 8.92 0.97
N TYR A 134 -0.20 8.85 2.12
CA TYR A 134 -0.70 8.12 3.28
C TYR A 134 -1.98 8.74 3.82
N ASP A 135 -2.01 10.06 3.99
CA ASP A 135 -3.15 10.81 4.51
C ASP A 135 -4.38 10.67 3.60
N GLU A 136 -4.20 10.68 2.28
CA GLU A 136 -5.29 10.43 1.34
C GLU A 136 -5.81 8.98 1.44
N ARG A 137 -4.95 7.98 1.57
CA ARG A 137 -5.39 6.58 1.77
C ARG A 137 -6.16 6.40 3.07
N ILE A 138 -5.72 7.06 4.15
CA ILE A 138 -6.44 7.07 5.43
C ILE A 138 -7.80 7.76 5.28
N ARG A 139 -7.87 8.89 4.57
CA ARG A 139 -9.13 9.58 4.28
C ARG A 139 -10.09 8.69 3.49
N LEU A 140 -9.61 8.01 2.44
CA LEU A 140 -10.41 7.08 1.65
C LEU A 140 -10.92 5.89 2.47
N TYR A 141 -10.09 5.35 3.37
CA TYR A 141 -10.51 4.31 4.30
C TYR A 141 -11.69 4.76 5.16
N HIS A 142 -11.58 5.94 5.81
CA HIS A 142 -12.66 6.46 6.65
C HIS A 142 -13.94 6.80 5.87
N LEU A 143 -13.85 7.18 4.59
CA LEU A 143 -15.02 7.41 3.74
C LEU A 143 -15.78 6.11 3.41
N GLN A 144 -15.07 4.98 3.35
CA GLN A 144 -15.64 3.67 3.02
C GLN A 144 -16.10 2.87 4.24
N THR A 145 -15.63 3.25 5.43
CA THR A 145 -16.10 2.71 6.71
C THR A 145 -16.85 3.80 7.48
N PRO A 146 -18.17 4.01 7.24
CA PRO A 146 -18.94 5.00 7.98
C PRO A 146 -19.03 4.59 9.45
N GLY A 147 -18.22 5.21 10.30
CA GLY A 147 -18.27 5.03 11.74
C GLY A 147 -16.94 4.64 12.39
N GLU A 148 -16.03 5.59 12.46
CA GLU A 148 -15.18 5.83 13.64
C GLU A 148 -14.64 7.25 13.51
N VAL A 149 -15.37 8.21 14.10
CA VAL A 149 -14.89 9.59 14.20
C VAL A 149 -13.76 9.59 15.23
N PRO A 150 -12.52 9.99 14.89
CA PRO A 150 -11.48 10.12 15.90
C PRO A 150 -11.88 11.20 16.92
N LEU A 151 -11.81 10.86 18.21
CA LEU A 151 -11.92 11.84 19.29
C LEU A 151 -10.71 12.77 19.20
N ASN A 152 -10.88 13.89 18.51
CA ASN A 152 -9.85 14.93 18.41
C ASN A 152 -9.51 15.43 19.82
N HIS A 153 -8.23 15.32 20.16
CA HIS A 153 -7.64 15.80 21.39
C HIS A 153 -7.99 17.27 21.59
N ARG A 154 -8.64 17.60 22.71
CA ARG A 154 -8.88 18.97 23.17
C ARG A 154 -7.54 19.69 23.34
N SER A 155 -7.39 20.83 22.69
CA SER A 155 -6.56 21.94 23.18
C SER A 155 -7.49 22.96 23.80
N THR A 156 -7.48 23.01 25.13
CA THR A 156 -8.27 23.95 25.94
C THR A 156 -7.46 25.22 26.14
N THR A 157 -7.99 26.36 25.68
CA THR A 157 -7.88 27.74 26.21
C THR A 157 -8.54 28.62 25.13
N ASP A 158 -9.56 29.45 25.36
CA ASP A 158 -9.90 30.25 26.54
C ASP A 158 -11.42 30.45 26.68
N ARG A 159 -11.83 30.72 27.92
CA ARG A 159 -13.21 31.01 28.34
C ARG A 159 -13.59 32.48 28.10
N ALA A 160 -14.91 32.68 28.04
CA ALA A 160 -15.73 33.91 28.14
C ALA A 160 -16.19 34.46 26.78
N SER A 161 -17.47 34.78 26.53
CA SER A 161 -18.68 34.84 27.36
C SER A 161 -19.90 34.89 26.43
N GLU A 162 -21.02 34.30 26.84
CA GLU A 162 -22.32 34.41 26.17
C GLU A 162 -22.74 35.87 25.94
N ARG A 163 -23.09 36.21 24.69
CA ARG A 163 -24.01 37.30 24.36
C ARG A 163 -24.66 37.05 23.00
N THR A 164 -25.94 36.70 23.10
CA THR A 164 -27.08 37.01 22.22
C THR A 164 -26.78 37.40 20.76
N ALA A 165 -27.27 36.58 19.85
CA ALA A 165 -27.30 36.83 18.41
C ALA A 165 -28.07 38.11 18.05
N GLN A 166 -27.43 38.97 17.26
CA GLN A 166 -28.09 39.92 16.35
C GLN A 166 -27.45 39.78 14.96
N PRO A 167 -28.24 39.63 13.89
CA PRO A 167 -27.71 39.72 12.53
C PRO A 167 -27.59 41.21 12.12
N PRO A 168 -26.51 41.63 11.43
CA PRO A 168 -26.47 42.99 10.91
C PRO A 168 -27.39 43.14 9.68
N LEU A 169 -28.28 44.12 9.80
CA LEU A 169 -29.01 44.79 8.73
C LEU A 169 -28.03 45.40 7.72
N ASN A 170 -28.13 45.01 6.45
CA ASN A 170 -28.11 45.91 5.28
C ASN A 170 -28.04 45.11 3.97
N TYR A 171 -29.14 45.06 3.21
CA TYR A 171 -29.27 45.79 1.94
C TYR A 171 -30.68 45.58 1.36
N GLN A 172 -31.36 46.67 1.06
CA GLN A 172 -32.72 46.71 0.52
C GLN A 172 -32.76 46.42 -0.99
N SER A 173 -33.96 46.05 -1.41
CA SER A 173 -34.39 45.40 -2.63
C SER A 173 -34.44 46.27 -3.89
N THR A 174 -34.21 45.69 -5.06
CA THR A 174 -34.87 46.10 -6.32
C THR A 174 -35.34 44.90 -7.13
N THR A 175 -36.55 45.05 -7.64
CA THR A 175 -37.47 44.09 -8.27
C THR A 175 -37.10 43.68 -9.70
N GLY A 176 -37.47 42.46 -10.11
CA GLY A 176 -37.61 42.09 -11.53
C GLY A 176 -37.83 40.58 -11.79
N ARG A 177 -39.09 40.15 -11.97
CA ARG A 177 -39.47 38.83 -12.49
C ARG A 177 -39.01 38.65 -13.93
N VAL A 178 -38.39 37.52 -14.31
CA VAL A 178 -38.71 36.74 -15.53
C VAL A 178 -38.31 35.26 -15.34
N ARG A 179 -39.22 34.33 -15.69
CA ARG A 179 -38.98 32.88 -15.81
C ARG A 179 -38.33 32.56 -17.16
N PRO A 180 -37.32 31.69 -17.29
CA PRO A 180 -36.99 31.13 -18.59
C PRO A 180 -37.95 30.00 -18.97
N LYS A 181 -38.54 30.15 -20.14
CA LYS A 181 -39.30 29.13 -20.87
C LYS A 181 -38.33 28.08 -21.42
N TYR A 182 -38.74 26.81 -21.34
CA TYR A 182 -38.15 25.71 -22.11
C TYR A 182 -38.64 25.80 -23.56
N ASP A 183 -37.72 25.70 -24.53
CA ASP A 183 -38.02 25.50 -25.95
C ASP A 183 -37.06 24.43 -26.52
N PRO A 184 -37.56 23.31 -27.08
CA PRO A 184 -36.74 22.21 -27.58
C PRO A 184 -36.45 22.37 -29.07
N SER A 185 -35.18 22.57 -29.44
CA SER A 185 -34.63 22.03 -30.69
C SER A 185 -33.14 22.35 -30.82
N THR A 186 -32.29 21.32 -30.80
CA THR A 186 -31.32 21.04 -31.87
C THR A 186 -30.48 19.82 -31.47
N THR A 187 -30.76 18.73 -32.19
CA THR A 187 -29.95 17.52 -32.33
C THR A 187 -28.48 17.87 -32.62
N GLN A 188 -27.53 17.31 -31.86
CA GLN A 188 -26.31 16.72 -32.40
C GLN A 188 -25.81 15.56 -31.53
N VAL A 189 -25.41 14.51 -32.23
CA VAL A 189 -25.15 13.14 -31.80
C VAL A 189 -23.73 13.01 -31.23
N ARG A 190 -23.57 12.24 -30.15
CA ARG A 190 -22.26 11.91 -29.53
C ARG A 190 -21.50 10.87 -30.37
N PRO A 191 -20.18 11.01 -30.58
CA PRO A 191 -19.35 9.86 -30.91
C PRO A 191 -18.98 9.09 -29.64
N LYS A 192 -19.10 7.76 -29.73
CA LYS A 192 -18.63 6.78 -28.74
C LYS A 192 -17.10 6.72 -28.75
N TYR A 193 -16.51 6.56 -27.57
CA TYR A 193 -15.08 6.35 -27.37
C TYR A 193 -14.68 4.95 -27.92
N ASP A 194 -13.67 4.91 -28.80
CA ASP A 194 -13.07 3.71 -29.38
C ASP A 194 -11.63 3.57 -28.83
N PRO A 195 -11.27 2.47 -28.15
CA PRO A 195 -9.93 2.27 -27.61
C PRO A 195 -9.07 1.50 -28.62
N SER A 196 -8.40 2.20 -29.54
CA SER A 196 -7.41 1.56 -30.41
C SER A 196 -6.25 2.51 -30.81
N PHE A 197 -5.04 2.16 -30.35
CA PHE A 197 -3.68 2.59 -30.78
C PHE A 197 -3.04 3.90 -30.21
N PRO A 198 -1.69 4.07 -30.27
CA PRO A 198 -0.67 3.37 -29.46
C PRO A 198 0.31 4.35 -28.74
N THR A 199 1.15 3.78 -27.87
CA THR A 199 2.27 4.41 -27.15
C THR A 199 3.31 5.08 -28.07
N TYR A 200 3.68 6.33 -27.77
CA TYR A 200 4.85 6.98 -28.37
C TYR A 200 6.13 6.64 -27.59
N TYR A 201 7.09 6.05 -28.29
CA TYR A 201 8.51 5.98 -27.91
C TYR A 201 9.14 7.39 -27.91
N PHE A 202 10.07 7.64 -27.00
CA PHE A 202 11.12 8.65 -27.16
C PHE A 202 12.46 8.00 -26.80
N ASP A 203 13.27 7.77 -27.83
CA ASP A 203 14.72 7.63 -27.72
C ASP A 203 15.35 9.03 -27.70
N GLY A 204 16.37 9.19 -26.85
CA GLY A 204 17.24 10.36 -26.74
C GLY A 204 18.35 10.11 -25.74
#